data_AF-A0A842XHY4-F1
#
_entry.id   AF-A0A842XHY4-F1
#
_cell.length_a   1.000
_cell.length_b   1.000
_cell.length_c   1.000
_cell.angle_alpha   90.00
_cell.angle_beta   90.00
_cell.angle_gamma   90.00
#
_symmetry.space_group_name_H-M   'P 1'
#
loop_
_entity.id
_entity.type
_entity.pdbx_description
1 polymer ?
#
loop_
_entity_poly.entity_id
_entity_poly.type
_entity_poly.pdbx_seq_one_letter_code
_entity_poly.pdbx_strand_id
1 'polypeptide(L)'
;EILKEAAAFYKVARNLPKTGDTKKGMIRYQPVLDIIDKVTHPLKESEVINVVNGAQEAISKIYHGREVLSLTTKFLWLKVRHPILIYDSLTKYALKAETGNYEDFCIRWKKEYESNLEGIERACKKLYKMSAYTINPIIATEDYI
;
A
#
# COMPACT_ATOMS: atom_id res chain seq x y z
N GLU A 1 13.09 9.13 -7.24
CA GLU A 1 14.03 8.66 -6.18
C GLU A 1 13.32 8.41 -4.84
N ILE A 2 12.54 9.36 -4.32
CA ILE A 2 11.82 9.25 -3.03
C ILE A 2 10.97 7.97 -2.89
N LEU A 3 10.17 7.61 -3.91
CA LEU A 3 9.31 6.42 -3.85
C LEU A 3 10.11 5.11 -3.76
N LYS A 4 11.29 5.08 -4.38
CA LYS A 4 12.21 3.94 -4.33
C LYS A 4 12.83 3.78 -2.94
N GLU A 5 13.24 4.89 -2.33
CA GLU A 5 13.77 4.92 -0.96
C GLU A 5 12.71 4.50 0.05
N ALA A 6 11.50 5.05 -0.05
CA ALA A 6 10.38 4.65 0.81
C ALA A 6 10.06 3.15 0.66
N ALA A 7 9.99 2.64 -0.57
CA ALA A 7 9.74 1.21 -0.80
C ALA A 7 10.85 0.30 -0.27
N ALA A 8 12.10 0.76 -0.29
CA ALA A 8 13.23 0.06 0.30
C ALA A 8 13.16 0.07 1.84
N PHE A 9 12.91 1.25 2.43
CA PHE A 9 12.76 1.45 3.87
C PHE A 9 11.63 0.58 4.45
N TYR A 10 10.44 0.65 3.85
CA TYR A 10 9.28 -0.17 4.22
C TYR A 10 9.33 -1.59 3.67
N LYS A 11 10.44 -1.98 3.03
CA LYS A 11 10.71 -3.38 2.67
C LYS A 11 9.62 -3.99 1.76
N VAL A 12 8.96 -3.17 0.94
CA VAL A 12 7.77 -3.49 0.13
C VAL A 12 8.05 -4.57 -0.91
N ALA A 13 9.25 -4.57 -1.50
CA ALA A 13 9.55 -5.31 -2.72
C ALA A 13 10.71 -6.32 -2.61
N ARG A 14 11.06 -6.70 -1.38
CA ARG A 14 12.22 -7.59 -1.09
C ARG A 14 12.22 -8.88 -1.91
N ASN A 15 11.04 -9.42 -2.23
CA ASN A 15 10.89 -10.74 -2.84
C ASN A 15 10.70 -10.72 -4.36
N LEU A 16 10.73 -9.55 -5.02
CA LEU A 16 10.62 -9.50 -6.48
C LEU A 16 11.85 -10.13 -7.15
N PRO A 17 11.70 -11.04 -8.14
CA PRO A 17 12.84 -11.59 -8.86
C PRO A 17 13.71 -10.53 -9.53
N LYS A 18 15.03 -10.69 -9.47
CA LYS A 18 15.97 -9.84 -10.20
C LYS A 18 15.87 -10.00 -11.73
N THR A 19 15.28 -11.10 -12.21
CA THR A 19 15.02 -11.39 -13.63
C THR A 19 14.05 -10.40 -14.28
N GLY A 20 13.21 -9.72 -13.49
CA GLY A 20 12.33 -8.67 -14.00
C GLY A 20 13.00 -7.30 -14.13
N ASP A 21 14.15 -7.08 -13.47
CA ASP A 21 14.83 -5.78 -13.44
C ASP A 21 16.35 -5.88 -13.66
N THR A 22 17.13 -6.02 -12.60
CA THR A 22 18.59 -5.92 -12.57
C THR A 22 19.31 -6.90 -13.48
N LYS A 23 18.79 -8.12 -13.67
CA LYS A 23 19.36 -9.09 -14.64
C LYS A 23 19.11 -8.70 -16.11
N LYS A 24 18.25 -7.70 -16.38
CA LYS A 24 18.05 -7.08 -17.69
C LYS A 24 18.81 -5.76 -17.83
N GLY A 25 19.71 -5.43 -16.91
CA GLY A 25 20.46 -4.17 -16.90
C GLY A 25 19.67 -2.95 -16.38
N MET A 26 18.48 -3.16 -15.81
CA MET A 26 17.65 -2.07 -15.28
C MET A 26 17.95 -1.76 -13.81
N ILE A 27 17.61 -0.55 -13.40
CA ILE A 27 17.61 -0.17 -11.98
C ILE A 27 16.58 -1.02 -11.22
N ARG A 28 16.95 -1.45 -9.99
CA ARG A 28 16.08 -2.25 -9.14
C ARG A 28 14.73 -1.55 -8.91
N TYR A 29 13.63 -2.27 -9.17
CA TYR A 29 12.24 -1.80 -9.12
C TYR A 29 11.82 -0.78 -10.19
N GLN A 30 12.71 -0.37 -11.11
CA GLN A 30 12.35 0.60 -12.14
C GLN A 30 11.08 0.23 -12.93
N PRO A 31 10.88 -1.03 -13.37
CA PRO A 31 9.68 -1.38 -14.11
C PRO A 31 8.39 -1.22 -13.29
N VAL A 32 8.46 -1.43 -11.97
CA VAL A 32 7.34 -1.16 -11.06
C VAL A 32 7.09 0.33 -11.00
N LEU A 33 8.15 1.13 -10.78
CA LEU A 33 8.04 2.58 -10.69
C LEU A 33 7.48 3.17 -11.98
N ASP A 34 7.91 2.72 -13.17
CA ASP A 34 7.40 3.19 -14.45
C ASP A 34 5.88 2.93 -14.64
N ILE A 35 5.36 1.87 -14.03
CA ILE A 35 3.91 1.56 -14.04
C ILE A 35 3.17 2.47 -13.06
N ILE A 36 3.68 2.56 -11.83
CA ILE A 36 3.09 3.37 -10.76
C ILE A 36 3.17 4.87 -11.12
N ASP A 37 4.18 5.26 -11.90
CA ASP A 37 4.43 6.64 -12.26
C ASP A 37 3.39 7.23 -13.21
N LYS A 38 2.69 6.36 -13.94
CA LYS A 38 1.57 6.73 -14.83
C LYS A 38 0.32 7.21 -14.09
N VAL A 39 0.19 6.90 -12.79
CA VAL A 39 -0.90 7.44 -11.97
C VAL A 39 -0.52 8.86 -11.54
N THR A 40 -0.96 9.86 -12.30
CA THR A 40 -0.51 11.25 -12.14
C THR A 40 -1.49 12.15 -11.40
N HIS A 41 -2.74 11.72 -11.22
CA HIS A 41 -3.78 12.49 -10.56
C HIS A 41 -4.22 11.86 -9.23
N PRO A 42 -4.81 12.65 -8.32
CA PRO A 42 -5.57 12.10 -7.20
C PRO A 42 -6.65 11.17 -7.73
N LEU A 43 -6.69 9.95 -7.21
CA LEU A 43 -7.67 8.95 -7.63
C LEU A 43 -9.00 9.20 -6.94
N LYS A 44 -10.09 9.09 -7.70
CA LYS A 44 -11.44 8.96 -7.13
C LYS A 44 -11.64 7.52 -6.66
N GLU A 45 -12.49 7.31 -5.65
CA GLU A 45 -12.77 5.96 -5.15
C GLU A 45 -13.24 4.99 -6.25
N SER A 46 -14.04 5.49 -7.20
CA SER A 46 -14.54 4.70 -8.34
C SER A 46 -13.45 4.21 -9.29
N GLU A 47 -12.26 4.83 -9.27
CA GLU A 47 -11.14 4.50 -10.15
C GLU A 47 -10.17 3.50 -9.51
N VAL A 48 -10.19 3.39 -8.18
CA VAL A 48 -9.20 2.64 -7.38
C VAL A 48 -9.10 1.18 -7.82
N ILE A 49 -10.22 0.49 -7.98
CA ILE A 49 -10.23 -0.93 -8.35
C ILE A 49 -9.56 -1.13 -9.72
N ASN A 50 -9.94 -0.34 -10.71
CA ASN A 50 -9.40 -0.44 -12.08
C ASN A 50 -7.91 -0.10 -12.12
N VAL A 51 -7.48 0.94 -11.41
CA VAL A 51 -6.07 1.35 -11.38
C VAL A 51 -5.21 0.30 -10.68
N VAL A 52 -5.66 -0.24 -9.54
CA VAL A 52 -4.93 -1.29 -8.83
C VAL A 52 -4.85 -2.56 -9.69
N ASN A 53 -5.96 -2.99 -10.29
CA ASN A 53 -6.03 -4.17 -11.15
C ASN A 53 -5.13 -4.04 -12.39
N GLY A 54 -5.19 -2.91 -13.09
CA GLY A 54 -4.33 -2.64 -14.25
C GLY A 54 -2.85 -2.59 -13.87
N ALA A 55 -2.50 -1.93 -12.77
CA ALA A 55 -1.12 -1.86 -12.30
C ALA A 55 -0.59 -3.24 -11.88
N GLN A 56 -1.36 -4.04 -11.14
CA GLN A 56 -0.91 -5.37 -10.74
C GLN A 56 -0.74 -6.30 -11.93
N GLU A 57 -1.60 -6.23 -12.94
CA GLU A 57 -1.50 -7.05 -14.14
C GLU A 57 -0.23 -6.70 -14.93
N ALA A 58 0.03 -5.39 -15.11
CA ALA A 58 1.22 -4.91 -15.79
C ALA A 58 2.51 -5.33 -15.06
N ILE A 59 2.55 -5.20 -13.73
CA ILE A 59 3.69 -5.63 -12.91
C ILE A 59 3.83 -7.16 -13.00
N SER A 60 2.74 -7.90 -12.86
CA SER A 60 2.75 -9.37 -12.89
C SER A 60 3.35 -9.90 -14.20
N LYS A 61 2.98 -9.32 -15.35
CA LYS A 61 3.54 -9.67 -16.67
C LYS A 61 5.06 -9.50 -16.72
N ILE A 62 5.61 -8.43 -16.16
CA ILE A 62 7.07 -8.18 -16.14
C ILE A 62 7.80 -9.19 -15.25
N TYR A 63 7.15 -9.62 -14.17
CA TYR A 63 7.73 -10.49 -13.16
C TYR A 63 7.21 -11.93 -13.24
N HIS A 64 6.89 -12.42 -14.45
CA HIS A 64 6.58 -13.84 -14.75
C HIS A 64 5.30 -14.36 -14.09
N GLY A 65 4.22 -13.58 -14.13
CA GLY A 65 2.89 -14.01 -13.69
C GLY A 65 2.75 -14.12 -12.17
N ARG A 66 3.62 -13.49 -11.39
CA ARG A 66 3.56 -13.55 -9.92
C ARG A 66 2.38 -12.75 -9.38
N GLU A 67 1.86 -13.21 -8.25
CA GLU A 67 0.93 -12.44 -7.43
C GLU A 67 1.66 -11.25 -6.80
N VAL A 68 1.25 -10.04 -7.20
CA VAL A 68 1.91 -8.78 -6.81
C VAL A 68 0.95 -7.78 -6.18
N LEU A 69 -0.31 -8.17 -5.92
CA LEU A 69 -1.35 -7.26 -5.41
C LEU A 69 -0.93 -6.51 -4.13
N SER A 70 -0.33 -7.21 -3.15
CA SER A 70 0.16 -6.57 -1.93
C SER A 70 1.27 -5.55 -2.19
N LEU A 71 2.15 -5.85 -3.15
CA LEU A 71 3.22 -4.95 -3.54
C LEU A 71 2.65 -3.73 -4.27
N THR A 72 1.76 -3.97 -5.23
CA THR A 72 1.11 -2.93 -6.04
C THR A 72 0.38 -1.92 -5.16
N THR A 73 -0.46 -2.39 -4.22
CA THR A 73 -1.22 -1.52 -3.32
C THR A 73 -0.32 -0.72 -2.39
N LYS A 74 0.79 -1.28 -1.90
CA LYS A 74 1.78 -0.53 -1.10
C LYS A 74 2.47 0.57 -1.89
N PHE A 75 2.89 0.30 -3.13
CA PHE A 75 3.50 1.34 -3.98
C PHE A 75 2.50 2.44 -4.35
N LEU A 76 1.27 2.07 -4.73
CA LEU A 76 0.21 3.03 -5.01
C LEU A 76 -0.13 3.86 -3.78
N TRP A 77 -0.19 3.26 -2.59
CA TRP A 77 -0.42 3.99 -1.35
C TRP A 77 0.72 4.94 -1.01
N LEU A 78 1.98 4.54 -1.19
CA LEU A 78 3.12 5.44 -0.99
C LEU A 78 3.10 6.65 -1.94
N LYS A 79 2.51 6.49 -3.13
CA LYS A 79 2.41 7.55 -4.13
C LYS A 79 1.18 8.44 -3.94
N VAL A 80 0.00 7.84 -3.82
CA VAL A 80 -1.30 8.54 -3.87
C VAL A 80 -1.96 8.61 -2.48
N ARG A 81 -1.62 7.69 -1.58
CA ARG A 81 -2.27 7.48 -0.27
C ARG A 81 -3.76 7.16 -0.43
N HIS A 82 -4.64 8.03 0.06
CA HIS A 82 -6.08 7.87 -0.08
C HIS A 82 -6.49 8.11 -1.54
N PRO A 83 -7.33 7.24 -2.15
CA PRO A 83 -8.20 6.23 -1.53
C PRO A 83 -7.69 4.78 -1.61
N ILE A 84 -6.39 4.56 -1.82
CA ILE A 84 -5.83 3.21 -1.88
C ILE A 84 -5.86 2.57 -0.49
N LEU A 85 -6.31 1.32 -0.41
CA LEU A 85 -6.18 0.48 0.77
C LEU A 85 -5.01 -0.49 0.56
N ILE A 86 -4.17 -0.64 1.58
CA ILE A 86 -3.04 -1.56 1.50
C ILE A 86 -3.58 -2.99 1.62
N TYR A 87 -3.38 -3.80 0.57
CA TYR A 87 -3.68 -5.23 0.62
C TYR A 87 -2.54 -5.96 1.34
N ASP A 88 -2.66 -6.18 2.64
CA ASP A 88 -1.71 -7.00 3.40
C ASP A 88 -2.33 -8.31 3.87
N SER A 89 -1.48 -9.30 4.13
CA SER A 89 -1.95 -10.64 4.49
C SER A 89 -2.70 -10.67 5.82
N LEU A 90 -2.26 -9.91 6.83
CA LEU A 90 -2.88 -9.94 8.16
C LEU A 90 -4.29 -9.36 8.11
N THR A 91 -4.44 -8.20 7.47
CA THR A 91 -5.76 -7.59 7.25
C THR A 91 -6.65 -8.49 6.39
N LYS A 92 -6.11 -9.08 5.31
CA LYS A 92 -6.87 -10.02 4.48
C LYS A 92 -7.41 -11.19 5.32
N TYR A 93 -6.57 -11.79 6.18
CA TYR A 93 -6.98 -12.89 7.05
C TYR A 93 -8.03 -12.46 8.07
N ALA A 94 -7.87 -11.29 8.69
CA ALA A 94 -8.84 -10.74 9.65
C ALA A 94 -10.21 -10.50 9.00
N LEU A 95 -10.22 -9.94 7.78
CA LEU A 95 -11.44 -9.68 7.00
C LEU A 95 -12.05 -10.95 6.38
N LYS A 96 -11.33 -12.08 6.37
CA LYS A 96 -11.66 -13.28 5.59
C LYS A 96 -11.93 -12.94 4.12
N ALA A 97 -11.12 -12.03 3.56
CA ALA A 97 -11.23 -11.60 2.18
C ALA A 97 -10.67 -12.67 1.23
N GLU A 98 -11.23 -12.74 0.03
CA GLU A 98 -10.79 -13.64 -1.01
C GLU A 98 -9.34 -13.34 -1.45
N THR A 99 -8.58 -14.40 -1.70
CA THR A 99 -7.17 -14.25 -2.09
C THR A 99 -7.07 -13.75 -3.52
N GLY A 100 -6.31 -12.67 -3.74
CA GLY A 100 -6.14 -12.05 -5.05
C GLY A 100 -7.27 -11.11 -5.48
N ASN A 101 -8.39 -11.08 -4.74
CA ASN A 101 -9.53 -10.21 -5.05
C ASN A 101 -9.44 -8.90 -4.25
N TYR A 102 -9.00 -7.83 -4.91
CA TYR A 102 -8.85 -6.52 -4.28
C TYR A 102 -10.19 -5.81 -4.03
N GLU A 103 -11.20 -6.08 -4.86
CA GLU A 103 -12.53 -5.50 -4.70
C GLU A 103 -13.24 -6.07 -3.47
N ASP A 104 -13.27 -7.40 -3.33
CA ASP A 104 -13.80 -8.08 -2.14
C ASP A 104 -13.09 -7.60 -0.85
N PHE A 105 -11.76 -7.44 -0.92
CA PHE A 105 -10.98 -6.86 0.18
C PHE A 105 -11.44 -5.45 0.52
N CYS A 106 -11.59 -4.55 -0.46
CA CYS A 106 -12.05 -3.18 -0.23
C CYS A 106 -13.45 -3.13 0.38
N ILE A 107 -14.38 -3.95 -0.14
CA ILE A 107 -15.76 -4.02 0.36
C ILE A 107 -15.77 -4.46 1.82
N ARG A 108 -15.07 -5.54 2.16
CA ARG A 108 -15.00 -6.05 3.54
C ARG A 108 -14.29 -5.08 4.47
N TRP A 109 -13.20 -4.46 4.02
CA TRP A 109 -12.47 -3.48 4.81
C TRP A 109 -13.36 -2.30 5.18
N LYS A 110 -14.06 -1.72 4.19
CA LYS A 110 -14.98 -0.59 4.42
C LYS A 110 -16.10 -0.96 5.38
N LYS A 111 -16.72 -2.12 5.19
CA LYS A 111 -17.76 -2.63 6.09
C LYS A 111 -17.29 -2.77 7.53
N GLU A 112 -16.11 -3.37 7.74
CA GLU A 112 -15.56 -3.53 9.09
C GLU A 112 -15.13 -2.19 9.69
N TYR A 113 -14.58 -1.28 8.89
CA TYR A 113 -14.24 0.08 9.33
C TYR A 113 -15.49 0.85 9.80
N GLU A 114 -16.55 0.85 8.99
CA GLU A 114 -17.82 1.50 9.32
C GLU A 114 -18.45 0.92 10.59
N SER A 115 -18.45 -0.41 10.73
CA SER A 115 -19.00 -1.09 11.91
C SER A 115 -18.24 -0.79 13.21
N ASN A 116 -16.98 -0.35 13.09
CA ASN A 116 -16.11 -0.07 14.23
C ASN A 116 -15.71 1.42 14.34
N LEU A 117 -16.34 2.31 13.56
CA LEU A 117 -15.91 3.70 13.37
C LEU A 117 -15.75 4.44 14.71
N GLU A 118 -16.73 4.35 15.60
CA GLU A 118 -16.65 5.05 16.89
C GLU A 118 -15.49 4.55 17.76
N GLY A 119 -15.21 3.24 17.73
CA GLY A 119 -14.12 2.63 18.47
C GLY A 119 -12.77 3.11 17.95
N ILE A 120 -12.64 3.17 16.62
CA ILE A 120 -11.46 3.68 15.92
C ILE A 120 -11.25 5.16 16.27
N GLU A 121 -12.27 6.00 16.15
CA GLU A 121 -12.17 7.42 16.49
C GLU A 121 -11.77 7.65 17.95
N ARG A 122 -12.35 6.88 18.89
CA ARG A 122 -11.96 6.95 20.31
C ARG A 122 -10.50 6.55 20.53
N ALA A 123 -10.00 5.56 19.79
CA ALA A 123 -8.60 5.14 19.86
C ALA A 123 -7.68 6.21 19.26
N CYS A 124 -7.99 6.73 18.07
CA CYS A 124 -7.24 7.78 17.39
C CYS A 124 -7.16 9.06 18.24
N LYS A 125 -8.26 9.48 18.86
CA LYS A 125 -8.29 10.63 19.79
C LYS A 125 -7.36 10.45 21.01
N LYS A 126 -6.89 9.25 21.31
CA LYS A 126 -5.94 9.00 22.41
C LYS A 126 -4.50 8.87 21.93
N LEU A 127 -4.23 8.88 20.62
CA LEU A 127 -2.87 8.70 20.08
C LEU A 127 -1.92 9.81 20.54
N TYR A 128 -2.38 11.06 20.67
CA TYR A 128 -1.53 12.15 21.17
C TYR A 128 -0.94 11.85 22.55
N LYS A 129 -1.62 11.04 23.38
CA LYS A 129 -1.13 10.63 24.71
C LYS A 129 0.03 9.64 24.63
N MET A 130 0.24 9.01 23.48
CA MET A 130 1.36 8.10 23.25
C MET A 130 2.68 8.86 23.08
N SER A 131 2.65 10.15 22.70
CA SER A 131 3.85 11.00 22.59
C SER A 131 4.69 10.99 23.88
N ALA A 132 4.01 11.01 25.04
CA ALA A 132 4.61 10.93 26.38
C ALA A 132 5.38 9.63 26.67
N TYR A 133 5.18 8.60 25.84
CA TYR A 133 5.82 7.29 25.98
C TYR A 133 6.79 6.99 24.82
N THR A 134 7.08 7.99 23.96
CA THR A 134 8.04 7.82 22.86
C THR A 134 9.48 8.10 23.33
N ILE A 135 10.43 7.37 22.77
CA ILE A 135 11.87 7.44 23.12
C ILE A 135 12.47 8.82 22.75
N ASN A 136 11.85 9.54 21.81
CA ASN A 136 12.24 10.91 21.46
C ASN A 136 11.01 11.79 21.20
N PRO A 137 10.46 12.44 22.25
CA PRO A 137 9.25 13.25 22.15
C PRO A 137 9.40 14.53 21.31
N ILE A 138 10.63 14.87 20.87
CA ILE A 138 10.89 16.01 19.97
C ILE A 138 10.47 15.70 18.52
N ILE A 139 10.42 14.41 18.13
CA ILE A 139 10.06 13.98 16.77
C ILE A 139 8.56 13.63 16.67
N ALA A 140 7.94 13.21 17.76
CA ALA A 140 6.51 12.90 17.83
C ALA A 140 5.72 14.12 18.31
N THR A 141 5.69 15.17 17.50
CA THR A 141 4.87 16.37 17.75
C THR A 141 3.40 16.13 17.41
N GLU A 142 2.49 16.98 17.89
CA GLU A 142 1.06 16.95 17.50
C GLU A 142 0.88 17.03 15.98
N ASP A 143 1.81 17.65 15.24
CA ASP A 143 1.77 17.72 13.78
C ASP A 143 1.98 16.36 13.08
N TYR A 144 2.55 15.37 13.79
CA TYR A 144 2.83 14.02 13.28
C TYR A 144 1.79 12.97 13.69
N ILE A 145 0.84 13.30 14.58
CA ILE A 145 -0.17 12.39 15.14
C ILE A 145 -1.57 12.74 14.65
#